data_AF-A0A937H0J7-F1
#
_entry.id   AF-A0A937H0J7-F1
#
_cell.length_a   1.000
_cell.length_b   1.000
_cell.length_c   1.000
_cell.angle_alpha   90.00
_cell.angle_beta   90.00
_cell.angle_gamma   90.00
#
_symmetry.space_group_name_H-M   'P 1'
#
loop_
_entity.id
_entity.type
_entity.pdbx_description
1 polymer ?
#
loop_
_entity_poly.entity_id
_entity_poly.type
_entity_poly.pdbx_seq_one_letter_code
_entity_poly.pdbx_strand_id
1 'polypeptide(L)' 'MKSLIKKFGKINSGVLALCILFLILELVGHRHGETSIEDIIFFPAFFGFLSCIIIFKIGVSLRAFLMKDEDYYDR' A
#
# COMPACT_ATOMS: atom_id res chain seq x y z
N MET A 1 -13.76 19.23 9.57
CA MET A 1 -14.30 17.92 9.12
C MET A 1 -15.35 18.00 8.01
N LYS A 2 -16.47 18.75 8.16
CA LYS A 2 -17.53 18.82 7.13
C LYS A 2 -17.06 19.22 5.72
N SER A 3 -16.09 20.13 5.62
CA SER A 3 -15.52 20.57 4.33
C SER A 3 -14.72 19.46 3.61
N LEU A 4 -13.92 18.68 4.35
CA LEU A 4 -13.15 17.55 3.80
C LEU A 4 -14.07 16.43 3.29
N ILE A 5 -15.12 16.10 4.06
CA ILE A 5 -16.11 15.07 3.70
C ILE A 5 -16.80 15.42 2.37
N LYS A 6 -17.13 16.70 2.13
CA LYS A 6 -17.76 17.15 0.90
C LYS A 6 -16.82 17.06 -0.32
N LYS A 7 -15.51 17.22 -0.11
CA LYS A 7 -14.49 17.22 -1.18
C LYS A 7 -14.01 15.82 -1.55
N PHE A 8 -13.84 14.93 -0.56
CA PHE A 8 -13.34 13.56 -0.76
C PHE A 8 -14.46 12.51 -0.94
N GLY A 9 -15.69 12.84 -0.55
CA GLY A 9 -16.79 11.88 -0.48
C GLY A 9 -16.85 11.17 0.87
N LYS A 10 -18.06 10.72 1.24
CA LYS A 10 -18.35 10.16 2.58
C LYS A 10 -17.56 8.88 2.88
N ILE A 11 -17.41 8.01 1.87
CA ILE A 11 -16.68 6.72 2.01
C ILE A 11 -15.19 6.97 2.21
N ASN A 12 -14.57 7.78 1.35
CA ASN A 12 -13.13 8.06 1.44
C ASN A 12 -12.76 8.77 2.75
N SER A 13 -13.64 9.65 3.25
CA SER A 13 -13.43 10.26 4.57
C SER A 13 -13.50 9.24 5.71
N GLY A 14 -14.32 8.20 5.59
CA GLY A 14 -14.40 7.11 6.57
C GLY A 14 -13.14 6.25 6.56
N VAL A 15 -12.66 5.87 5.38
CA VAL A 15 -11.40 5.14 5.20
C VAL A 15 -10.22 5.95 5.77
N LEU A 16 -10.16 7.25 5.48
CA LEU A 16 -9.12 8.13 6.02
C LEU A 16 -9.14 8.18 7.56
N ALA A 17 -10.33 8.26 8.16
CA ALA A 17 -10.47 8.23 9.61
C ALA A 17 -9.98 6.89 10.20
N LEU A 18 -10.26 5.78 9.53
CA LEU A 18 -9.78 4.45 9.94
C LEU A 18 -8.25 4.34 9.83
N CYS A 19 -7.64 4.87 8.77
CA CYS A 19 -6.18 4.91 8.64
C CYS A 19 -5.54 5.70 9.79
N ILE A 20 -6.09 6.88 10.13
CA ILE A 20 -5.61 7.69 11.26
C ILE A 20 -5.77 6.93 12.58
N LEU A 21 -6.88 6.24 12.78
CA LEU A 21 -7.10 5.41 13.97
C LEU A 21 -6.02 4.34 14.10
N PHE A 22 -5.69 3.62 13.02
CA PHE A 22 -4.64 2.61 13.06
C PHE A 22 -3.25 3.19 13.36
N LEU A 23 -2.92 4.36 12.81
CA LEU A 23 -1.68 5.05 13.17
C LEU A 23 -1.63 5.38 14.67
N ILE A 24 -2.73 5.86 15.25
CA ILE A 24 -2.78 6.14 16.69
C ILE A 24 -2.62 4.86 17.53
N LEU A 25 -3.25 3.76 17.13
CA LEU A 25 -3.12 2.48 17.82
C LEU A 25 -1.68 1.96 17.81
N GLU A 26 -0.93 2.24 16.74
CA GLU A 26 0.47 1.86 16.65
C GLU A 26 1.37 2.59 17.66
N LEU A 27 0.98 3.78 18.12
CA LEU A 27 1.70 4.50 19.18
C LEU A 27 1.55 3.83 20.55
N VAL A 28 0.49 3.05 20.74
CA VAL A 28 0.18 2.40 22.02
C VAL A 28 0.71 0.96 22.06
N GLY A 29 0.70 0.27 20.92
CA GLY A 29 1.19 -1.10 20.82
C GLY A 29 2.70 -1.17 20.61
N HIS A 30 3.44 -1.70 21.58
CA HIS A 30 4.84 -2.07 21.35
C HIS A 30 4.87 -3.34 20.51
N ARG A 31 5.31 -3.23 19.25
CA ARG A 31 5.46 -4.37 18.36
C ARG A 31 6.84 -4.99 18.59
N HIS A 32 6.90 -6.31 18.69
CA HIS A 32 8.18 -7.01 18.71
C HIS A 32 8.58 -7.29 17.27
N GLY A 33 9.43 -6.44 16.69
CA GLY A 33 10.06 -6.75 15.42
C GLY A 33 11.04 -7.91 15.58
N GLU A 34 11.12 -8.80 14.58
CA GLU A 34 12.19 -9.82 14.53
C GLU A 34 13.52 -9.17 14.13
N THR A 35 13.47 -8.04 13.42
CA THR A 35 14.63 -7.27 12.99
C THR A 35 14.55 -5.82 13.49
N SER A 36 15.70 -5.18 13.74
CA SER A 36 15.77 -3.82 14.28
C SER A 36 15.13 -2.74 13.39
N ILE A 37 14.85 -3.05 12.12
CA ILE A 37 14.19 -2.13 11.17
C ILE A 37 12.68 -2.14 11.39
N GLU A 38 12.12 -3.24 11.90
CA GLU A 38 10.68 -3.37 12.15
C GLU A 38 10.22 -2.59 13.39
N ASP A 39 11.14 -2.16 14.24
CA ASP A 39 10.86 -1.35 15.43
C ASP A 39 10.68 0.15 15.09
N ILE A 40 10.88 0.53 13.82
CA ILE A 40 10.64 1.90 13.37
C ILE A 40 9.14 2.22 13.46
N ILE A 41 8.83 3.42 13.96
CA ILE A 41 7.47 3.94 14.02
C ILE A 41 6.82 4.00 12.63
N PHE A 42 5.58 3.54 12.52
CA PHE A 42 4.82 3.43 11.27
C PHE A 42 5.43 2.48 10.23
N PHE A 43 6.37 1.62 10.62
CA PHE A 43 6.94 0.63 9.73
C PHE A 43 5.89 -0.17 8.96
N PRO A 44 4.86 -0.79 9.58
CA PRO A 44 3.90 -1.59 8.82
C PRO A 44 3.06 -0.75 7.85
N ALA A 45 2.74 0.51 8.19
CA ALA A 45 2.04 1.41 7.27
C ALA A 45 2.89 1.73 6.03
N PHE A 46 4.16 2.10 6.23
CA PHE A 46 5.09 2.39 5.13
C PHE A 46 5.42 1.15 4.31
N PHE A 47 5.77 0.06 4.98
CA PHE A 47 6.14 -1.20 4.35
C PHE A 47 4.98 -1.76 3.51
N GLY A 48 3.77 -1.77 4.03
CA GLY A 48 2.59 -2.24 3.30
C GLY A 48 2.31 -1.39 2.06
N PHE A 49 2.32 -0.05 2.21
CA PHE A 49 2.11 0.86 1.09
C PHE A 49 3.18 0.72 0.00
N LEU A 50 4.46 0.70 0.38
CA LEU A 50 5.57 0.58 -0.54
C LEU A 50 5.58 -0.80 -1.23
N SER A 51 5.28 -1.86 -0.49
CA SER A 51 5.16 -3.22 -1.05
C SER A 51 4.08 -3.29 -2.12
N CYS A 52 2.92 -2.68 -1.91
CA CYS A 52 1.86 -2.62 -2.93
C CYS A 52 2.33 -1.92 -4.21
N ILE A 53 3.05 -0.80 -4.10
CA ILE A 53 3.61 -0.09 -5.26
C ILE A 53 4.61 -1.00 -5.99
N ILE A 54 5.53 -1.63 -5.26
CA ILE A 54 6.55 -2.50 -5.81
C ILE A 54 5.91 -3.67 -6.56
N ILE A 55 4.95 -4.37 -5.94
CA ILE A 55 4.24 -5.50 -6.55
C ILE A 55 3.52 -5.06 -7.83
N PHE A 56 2.85 -3.91 -7.81
CA PHE A 56 2.19 -3.39 -9.01
C PHE A 56 3.19 -3.11 -10.14
N LYS A 57 4.33 -2.46 -9.83
CA LYS A 57 5.37 -2.20 -10.84
C LYS A 57 5.98 -3.49 -11.38
N ILE A 58 6.22 -4.48 -10.53
CA ILE A 58 6.71 -5.80 -10.95
C ILE A 58 5.69 -6.45 -11.88
N GLY A 59 4.40 -6.43 -11.55
CA GLY A 59 3.35 -6.98 -12.42
C GLY A 59 3.28 -6.32 -13.79
N VAL A 60 3.43 -4.99 -13.85
CA VAL A 60 3.51 -4.25 -15.12
C VAL A 60 4.78 -4.60 -15.89
N SER A 61 5.93 -4.71 -15.22
CA SER A 61 7.18 -5.11 -15.83
C SER A 61 7.13 -6.55 -16.37
N LEU A 62 6.45 -7.44 -15.64
CA LEU A 62 6.30 -8.84 -16.02
C LEU A 62 5.43 -8.97 -17.28
N ARG A 63 4.41 -8.11 -17.43
CA ARG A 63 3.66 -8.00 -18.69
C ARG A 63 4.60 -7.70 -19.86
N ALA A 64 5.47 -6.70 -19.74
CA ALA A 64 6.39 -6.35 -20.81
C ALA A 64 7.41 -7.47 -21.12
N PHE A 65 7.84 -8.21 -20.10
CA PHE A 65 8.80 -9.30 -20.25
C PHE A 65 8.18 -10.60 -20.80
N LEU A 66 6.96 -10.93 -20.39
CA LEU A 66 6.29 -12.19 -20.73
C LEU A 66 5.41 -12.08 -21.98
N MET A 67 5.07 -10.86 -22.40
CA MET A 67 4.31 -10.65 -23.63
C MET A 67 5.13 -11.16 -24.81
N LYS A 68 4.48 -12.00 -25.59
CA LYS A 68 5.06 -12.80 -26.67
C LYS A 68 4.78 -12.09 -27.98
N ASP A 69 5.69 -12.20 -28.94
CA ASP A 69 5.46 -11.67 -30.28
C ASP A 69 4.18 -12.25 -30.89
N GLU A 70 3.47 -11.43 -31.66
CA GLU A 70 2.20 -11.80 -32.29
C GLU A 70 2.38 -13.00 -33.23
N ASP A 71 3.50 -13.05 -33.96
CA ASP A 71 3.81 -14.11 -34.93
C ASP A 71 4.41 -15.38 -34.29
N TYR A 72 4.39 -15.53 -32.96
CA TYR A 72 5.10 -16.63 -32.31
C TYR A 72 4.60 -18.02 -32.73
N TYR A 73 3.29 -18.18 -32.96
CA TYR A 73 2.68 -19.46 -33.33
C TYR A 73 2.57 -19.67 -34.85
N ASP A 74 2.86 -18.64 -35.63
CA ASP A 74 2.85 -18.70 -37.10
C ASP A 74 4.22 -19.10 -37.68
N ARG A 75 5.21 -19.37 -36.80
CA ARG A 75 6.50 -19.99 -37.14
C ARG A 75 6.51 -21.49 -36.92
#